data_AF-A0ABD2IWW1-F1
#
_entry.id   AF-A0ABD2IWW1-F1
#
_cell.length_a   1.000
_cell.length_b   1.000
_cell.length_c   1.000
_cell.angle_alpha   90.00
_cell.angle_beta   90.00
_cell.angle_gamma   90.00
#
_symmetry.space_group_name_H-M   'P 1'
#
loop_
_entity.id
_entity.type
_entity.pdbx_description
1 polymer ?
#
loop_
_entity_poly.entity_id
_entity_poly.type
_entity_poly.pdbx_seq_one_letter_code
_entity_poly.pdbx_strand_id
1 'polypeptide(L)'
;MSHTSTNEAQPTARVGQCGQQTEFEAKTNTDKDMIKTIEKKFTALEEQQKKEKNIIGALKDRFKNVRRSVFAKHPFLLTESAGIQYFEIKIKSCKNLCSIGLATKVMPLDGMIGQNSDSCAYESNGYFWVNGSYNSGKPTFYSGDFVGCGINLATRRIIFTKNCQPLDTSALFLSPPFDLPLFPFISLNNSGDLIETNFGPTFKFDPKKVQVKKGKEVIELNDARDQKFPETQDRDRDLTPRLETDSET
;
A
#
# COMPACT_ATOMS: atom_id res chain seq x y z
N MET A 1 41.08 -73.48 -79.63
CA MET A 1 41.64 -72.11 -79.68
C MET A 1 40.69 -71.31 -80.57
N SER A 2 39.68 -70.67 -79.97
CA SER A 2 39.61 -69.21 -79.76
C SER A 2 39.56 -68.47 -81.11
N HIS A 3 38.52 -67.72 -81.48
CA HIS A 3 38.02 -66.49 -80.85
C HIS A 3 36.57 -66.22 -81.31
N THR A 4 35.61 -66.22 -80.38
CA THR A 4 34.91 -65.05 -79.78
C THR A 4 34.13 -64.15 -80.74
N SER A 5 32.80 -64.29 -80.60
CA SER A 5 31.69 -63.55 -81.18
C SER A 5 31.65 -62.07 -80.76
N THR A 6 31.22 -61.26 -81.71
CA THR A 6 30.72 -59.88 -81.57
C THR A 6 29.60 -59.77 -80.54
N ASN A 7 29.60 -58.69 -79.75
CA ASN A 7 28.38 -58.12 -79.19
C ASN A 7 28.57 -56.61 -79.00
N GLU A 8 27.85 -55.84 -79.81
CA GLU A 8 27.62 -54.41 -79.61
C GLU A 8 26.74 -54.21 -78.38
N ALA A 9 27.16 -53.34 -77.46
CA ALA A 9 26.31 -52.87 -76.37
C ALA A 9 25.95 -51.40 -76.63
N GLN A 10 24.66 -51.13 -76.85
CA GLN A 10 24.10 -49.78 -76.85
C GLN A 10 24.22 -49.15 -75.45
N PRO A 11 24.47 -47.83 -75.33
CA PRO A 11 24.40 -47.15 -74.05
C PRO A 11 22.93 -46.86 -73.71
N THR A 12 22.38 -47.59 -72.73
CA THR A 12 21.14 -47.20 -72.06
C THR A 12 21.39 -45.93 -71.24
N ALA A 13 20.78 -44.84 -71.69
CA ALA A 13 20.83 -43.54 -71.01
C ALA A 13 20.20 -43.63 -69.61
N ARG A 14 21.00 -43.37 -68.57
CA ARG A 14 20.53 -43.14 -67.19
C ARG A 14 20.07 -41.67 -67.09
N VAL A 15 18.87 -41.38 -67.57
CA VAL A 15 18.22 -40.08 -67.36
C VAL A 15 17.15 -40.28 -66.29
N GLY A 16 17.38 -39.78 -65.08
CA GLY A 16 16.34 -39.81 -64.03
C GLY A 16 16.76 -39.51 -62.59
N GLN A 17 18.05 -39.63 -62.23
CA GLN A 17 18.47 -39.46 -60.81
C GLN A 17 18.98 -38.05 -60.45
N CYS A 18 19.39 -37.23 -61.43
CA CYS A 18 19.97 -35.91 -61.15
C CYS A 18 18.93 -34.87 -60.67
N GLY A 19 17.71 -34.87 -61.25
CA GLY A 19 16.67 -33.89 -60.91
C GLY A 19 15.96 -34.14 -59.57
N GLN A 20 15.77 -35.41 -59.19
CA GLN A 20 15.08 -35.77 -57.95
C GLN A 20 15.93 -35.48 -56.69
N GLN A 21 17.26 -35.59 -56.81
CA GLN A 21 18.18 -35.32 -55.72
C GLN A 21 18.29 -33.80 -55.44
N THR A 22 18.35 -32.97 -56.49
CA THR A 22 18.37 -31.51 -56.37
C THR A 22 17.07 -30.94 -55.80
N GLU A 23 15.92 -31.55 -56.11
CA GLU A 23 14.61 -31.10 -55.64
C GLU A 23 14.37 -31.49 -54.16
N PHE A 24 14.85 -32.66 -53.74
CA PHE A 24 14.85 -33.07 -52.33
C PHE A 24 15.77 -32.21 -51.46
N GLU A 25 16.96 -31.86 -51.95
CA GLU A 25 17.91 -30.95 -51.28
C GLU A 25 17.36 -29.52 -51.18
N ALA A 26 16.68 -29.01 -52.22
CA ALA A 26 16.02 -27.71 -52.17
C ALA A 26 14.87 -27.67 -51.15
N LYS A 27 14.07 -28.75 -51.09
CA LYS A 27 12.95 -28.87 -50.13
C LYS A 27 13.45 -28.97 -48.68
N THR A 28 14.49 -29.77 -48.43
CA THR A 28 15.11 -29.87 -47.09
C THR A 28 15.78 -28.58 -46.64
N ASN A 29 16.37 -27.80 -47.55
CA ASN A 29 16.88 -26.46 -47.22
C ASN A 29 15.75 -25.46 -46.92
N THR A 30 14.64 -25.53 -47.65
CA THR A 30 13.44 -24.71 -47.39
C THR A 30 12.84 -25.04 -46.02
N ASP A 31 12.78 -26.30 -45.63
CA ASP A 31 12.29 -26.73 -44.31
C ASP A 31 13.19 -26.23 -43.17
N LYS A 32 14.52 -26.24 -43.36
CA LYS A 32 15.48 -25.67 -42.39
C LYS A 32 15.30 -24.16 -42.23
N ASP A 33 15.07 -23.43 -43.32
CA ASP A 33 14.83 -21.98 -43.27
C ASP A 33 13.49 -21.65 -42.57
N MET A 34 12.46 -22.47 -42.80
CA MET A 34 11.19 -22.36 -42.08
C MET A 34 11.36 -22.63 -40.58
N ILE A 35 12.10 -23.67 -40.20
CA ILE A 35 12.40 -23.99 -38.79
C ILE A 35 13.12 -22.81 -38.13
N LYS A 36 14.18 -22.29 -38.76
CA LYS A 36 14.92 -21.13 -38.26
C LYS A 36 14.03 -19.90 -38.10
N THR A 37 13.08 -19.71 -39.02
CA THR A 37 12.10 -18.63 -38.94
C THR A 37 11.13 -18.83 -37.78
N ILE A 38 10.67 -20.05 -37.54
CA ILE A 38 9.78 -20.40 -36.42
C ILE A 38 10.51 -20.20 -35.09
N GLU A 39 11.74 -20.69 -34.95
CA GLU A 39 12.57 -20.50 -33.76
C GLU A 39 12.75 -19.01 -33.44
N LYS A 40 13.08 -18.20 -34.45
CA LYS A 40 13.20 -16.74 -34.28
C LYS A 40 11.90 -16.10 -33.80
N LYS A 41 10.76 -16.50 -34.34
CA LYS A 41 9.44 -16.00 -33.90
C LYS A 41 9.10 -16.45 -32.49
N PHE A 42 9.46 -17.67 -32.11
CA PHE A 42 9.25 -18.20 -30.77
C PHE A 42 10.03 -17.40 -29.72
N THR A 43 11.33 -17.17 -29.96
CA THR A 43 12.16 -16.34 -29.08
C THR A 43 11.61 -14.92 -28.96
N ALA A 44 11.20 -14.29 -30.08
CA ALA A 44 10.60 -12.95 -30.05
C ALA A 44 9.30 -12.91 -29.23
N LEU A 45 8.50 -13.99 -29.27
CA LEU A 45 7.27 -14.10 -28.48
C LEU A 45 7.58 -14.25 -26.98
N GLU A 46 8.59 -15.04 -26.61
CA GLU A 46 9.03 -15.17 -25.21
C GLU A 46 9.55 -13.84 -24.65
N GLU A 47 10.33 -13.10 -25.44
CA GLU A 47 10.79 -11.77 -25.08
C GLU A 47 9.62 -10.79 -24.90
N GLN A 48 8.64 -10.82 -25.80
CA GLN A 48 7.44 -10.00 -25.68
C GLN A 48 6.66 -10.33 -24.40
N GLN A 49 6.44 -11.62 -24.10
CA GLN A 49 5.74 -12.04 -22.88
C GLN A 49 6.50 -11.62 -21.61
N LYS A 50 7.84 -11.71 -21.61
CA LYS A 50 8.67 -11.21 -20.51
C LYS A 50 8.50 -9.70 -20.33
N LYS A 51 8.47 -8.95 -21.44
CA LYS A 51 8.25 -7.50 -21.42
C LYS A 51 6.88 -7.12 -20.86
N GLU A 52 5.83 -7.82 -21.27
CA GLU A 52 4.46 -7.63 -20.76
C GLU A 52 4.37 -7.92 -19.25
N LYS A 53 4.94 -9.03 -18.78
CA LYS A 53 4.99 -9.35 -17.34
C LYS A 53 5.71 -8.28 -16.53
N ASN A 54 6.82 -7.75 -17.05
CA ASN A 54 7.56 -6.66 -16.41
C ASN A 54 6.73 -5.37 -16.33
N ILE A 55 6.02 -5.01 -17.41
CA ILE A 55 5.13 -3.84 -17.43
C ILE A 55 4.02 -3.99 -16.40
N ILE A 56 3.37 -5.16 -16.33
CA ILE A 56 2.31 -5.43 -15.35
C ILE A 56 2.87 -5.35 -13.92
N GLY A 57 4.06 -5.89 -13.67
CA GLY A 57 4.74 -5.77 -12.38
C GLY A 57 4.96 -4.31 -11.98
N ALA A 58 5.55 -3.51 -12.86
CA ALA A 58 5.81 -2.10 -12.63
C ALA A 58 4.52 -1.29 -12.39
N LEU A 59 3.44 -1.58 -13.14
CA LEU A 59 2.14 -0.95 -12.92
C LEU A 59 1.56 -1.30 -11.54
N LYS A 60 1.62 -2.58 -11.14
CA LYS A 60 1.16 -3.01 -9.80
C LYS A 60 1.91 -2.29 -8.69
N ASP A 61 3.23 -2.14 -8.82
CA ASP A 61 4.04 -1.44 -7.82
C ASP A 61 3.69 0.05 -7.74
N ARG A 62 3.41 0.72 -8.86
CA ARG A 62 2.93 2.11 -8.85
C ARG A 62 1.62 2.29 -8.07
N PHE A 63 0.70 1.34 -8.16
CA PHE A 63 -0.58 1.40 -7.45
C PHE A 63 -0.54 0.86 -6.02
N LYS A 64 0.58 0.23 -5.62
CA LYS A 64 0.73 -0.42 -4.31
C LYS A 64 0.81 0.59 -3.17
N ASN A 65 1.45 1.74 -3.38
CA ASN A 65 1.72 2.77 -2.36
C ASN A 65 0.91 4.06 -2.57
N VAL A 66 -0.34 3.92 -3.04
CA VAL A 66 -1.23 5.06 -3.22
C VAL A 66 -2.06 5.24 -1.96
N ARG A 67 -1.96 6.43 -1.36
CA ARG A 67 -2.77 6.80 -0.20
C ARG A 67 -4.24 6.90 -0.63
N ARG A 68 -5.11 6.24 0.12
CA ARG A 68 -6.55 6.28 -0.07
C ARG A 68 -7.22 6.65 1.23
N SER A 69 -8.09 7.65 1.17
CA SER A 69 -8.72 8.21 2.33
C SER A 69 -10.23 8.11 2.24
N VAL A 70 -10.87 7.77 3.36
CA VAL A 70 -12.32 7.70 3.49
C VAL A 70 -12.75 8.57 4.66
N PHE A 71 -13.87 9.24 4.49
CA PHE A 71 -14.46 10.12 5.49
C PHE A 71 -15.78 9.52 5.98
N ALA A 72 -16.12 9.76 7.24
CA ALA A 72 -17.46 9.46 7.75
C ALA A 72 -18.52 10.24 6.96
N LYS A 73 -19.70 9.64 6.81
CA LYS A 73 -20.83 10.26 6.10
C LYS A 73 -21.29 11.56 6.77
N HIS A 74 -21.22 11.61 8.09
CA HIS A 74 -21.66 12.73 8.91
C HIS A 74 -20.49 13.30 9.71
N PRO A 75 -20.41 14.62 9.88
CA PRO A 75 -19.42 15.22 10.75
C PRO A 75 -19.77 14.95 12.20
N PHE A 76 -18.81 15.21 13.07
CA PHE A 76 -19.07 15.36 14.48
C PHE A 76 -20.05 16.52 14.72
N LEU A 77 -21.09 16.25 15.52
CA LEU A 77 -22.19 17.19 15.78
C LEU A 77 -21.71 18.35 16.64
N LEU A 78 -21.33 19.47 16.03
CA LEU A 78 -20.82 20.65 16.73
C LEU A 78 -21.87 21.38 17.59
N THR A 79 -23.15 21.02 17.41
CA THR A 79 -24.30 21.59 18.13
C THR A 79 -24.46 21.07 19.57
N GLU A 80 -23.78 19.99 19.95
CA GLU A 80 -23.70 19.51 21.34
C GLU A 80 -22.42 20.03 22.00
N SER A 81 -22.41 21.34 22.31
CA SER A 81 -21.25 22.14 22.69
C SER A 81 -20.49 21.74 23.98
N ALA A 82 -20.80 20.59 24.59
CA ALA A 82 -20.23 20.19 25.88
C ALA A 82 -19.60 18.78 25.91
N GLY A 83 -19.64 18.04 24.80
CA GLY A 83 -19.23 16.63 24.76
C GLY A 83 -17.83 16.36 24.19
N ILE A 84 -17.31 15.18 24.51
CA ILE A 84 -16.24 14.54 23.75
C ILE A 84 -16.89 13.70 22.65
N GLN A 85 -16.51 13.93 21.40
CA GLN A 85 -16.82 13.02 20.29
C GLN A 85 -15.58 12.22 19.91
N TYR A 86 -15.77 10.93 19.67
CA TYR A 86 -14.68 9.98 19.61
C TYR A 86 -15.08 8.75 18.78
N PHE A 87 -14.09 8.17 18.11
CA PHE A 87 -14.22 6.90 17.39
C PHE A 87 -12.94 6.09 17.50
N GLU A 88 -13.06 4.77 17.35
CA GLU A 88 -11.93 3.84 17.37
C GLU A 88 -11.84 3.06 16.07
N ILE A 89 -10.64 2.61 15.76
CA ILE A 89 -10.38 1.63 14.72
C ILE A 89 -9.63 0.44 15.30
N LYS A 90 -9.98 -0.76 14.82
CA LYS A 90 -9.15 -1.95 14.98
C LYS A 90 -8.36 -2.16 13.70
N ILE A 91 -7.04 -2.20 13.80
CA ILE A 91 -6.18 -2.49 12.66
C ILE A 91 -6.16 -4.01 12.43
N LYS A 92 -6.80 -4.49 11.37
CA LYS A 92 -6.78 -5.93 11.02
C LYS A 92 -5.54 -6.28 10.22
N SER A 93 -5.18 -5.43 9.26
CA SER A 93 -3.96 -5.55 8.47
C SER A 93 -3.51 -4.15 8.03
N CYS A 94 -2.24 -3.83 8.28
CA CYS A 94 -1.62 -2.59 7.81
C CYS A 94 -0.17 -2.91 7.45
N LYS A 95 0.17 -2.84 6.17
CA LYS A 95 1.54 -3.15 5.68
C LYS A 95 2.40 -1.92 5.45
N ASN A 96 1.79 -0.75 5.37
CA ASN A 96 2.47 0.53 5.17
C ASN A 96 1.88 1.55 6.16
N LEU A 97 1.87 2.84 5.82
CA LEU A 97 1.32 3.90 6.64
C LEU A 97 -0.22 3.82 6.73
N CYS A 98 -0.74 3.98 7.94
CA CYS A 98 -2.16 4.18 8.23
C CYS A 98 -2.31 5.44 9.08
N SER A 99 -3.39 6.19 8.86
CA SER A 99 -3.72 7.34 9.69
C SER A 99 -5.18 7.38 10.09
N ILE A 100 -5.43 7.92 11.28
CA ILE A 100 -6.76 8.21 11.82
C ILE A 100 -6.81 9.68 12.22
N GLY A 101 -7.91 10.37 11.94
CA GLY A 101 -7.98 11.80 12.26
C GLY A 101 -9.32 12.48 12.01
N LEU A 102 -9.28 13.81 12.06
CA LEU A 102 -10.39 14.73 11.80
C LEU A 102 -9.99 15.78 10.76
N ALA A 103 -10.90 16.15 9.85
CA ALA A 103 -10.69 17.25 8.92
C ALA A 103 -12.01 17.86 8.42
N THR A 104 -11.98 19.09 7.89
CA THR A 104 -13.17 19.89 7.54
C THR A 104 -13.86 19.56 6.21
N LYS A 105 -13.51 18.44 5.54
CA LYS A 105 -14.01 17.99 4.22
C LYS A 105 -13.38 18.67 2.99
N VAL A 106 -12.62 19.76 3.13
CA VAL A 106 -11.98 20.45 1.97
C VAL A 106 -10.62 19.83 1.56
N MET A 107 -10.36 18.59 1.95
CA MET A 107 -9.09 17.92 1.64
C MET A 107 -9.17 17.20 0.30
N PRO A 108 -8.22 17.41 -0.64
CA PRO A 108 -8.04 16.51 -1.77
C PRO A 108 -7.83 15.08 -1.27
N LEU A 109 -8.55 14.10 -1.86
CA LEU A 109 -8.50 12.70 -1.43
C LEU A 109 -7.12 12.04 -1.66
N ASP A 110 -6.31 12.66 -2.52
CA ASP A 110 -4.94 12.31 -2.92
C ASP A 110 -3.86 13.12 -2.19
N GLY A 111 -4.23 14.10 -1.36
CA GLY A 111 -3.32 14.88 -0.55
C GLY A 111 -2.90 14.18 0.74
N MET A 112 -1.73 14.54 1.29
CA MET A 112 -1.32 14.04 2.60
C MET A 112 -2.23 14.63 3.68
N ILE A 113 -3.09 13.79 4.27
CA ILE A 113 -4.03 14.26 5.29
C ILE A 113 -3.28 14.58 6.59
N GLY A 114 -3.55 15.75 7.17
CA GLY A 114 -2.79 16.32 8.29
C GLY A 114 -1.86 17.47 7.88
N GLN A 115 -1.52 17.58 6.59
CA GLN A 115 -0.65 18.65 6.06
C GLN A 115 -1.38 19.97 5.76
N ASN A 116 -2.71 19.96 5.68
CA ASN A 116 -3.47 21.18 5.42
C ASN A 116 -3.91 21.82 6.74
N SER A 117 -4.06 23.14 6.73
CA SER A 117 -4.75 23.87 7.79
C SER A 117 -6.12 23.24 8.03
N ASP A 118 -6.51 23.05 9.30
CA ASP A 118 -7.81 22.50 9.72
C ASP A 118 -7.96 20.97 9.66
N SER A 119 -6.85 20.25 9.80
CA SER A 119 -6.86 18.80 9.95
C SER A 119 -5.93 18.32 11.05
N CYS A 120 -6.27 17.19 11.67
CA CYS A 120 -5.37 16.46 12.55
C CYS A 120 -5.32 14.97 12.18
N ALA A 121 -4.17 14.34 12.33
CA ALA A 121 -3.99 12.92 12.08
C ALA A 121 -2.99 12.31 13.07
N TYR A 122 -3.23 11.06 13.47
CA TYR A 122 -2.24 10.19 14.08
C TYR A 122 -1.87 9.11 13.07
N GLU A 123 -0.61 9.10 12.66
CA GLU A 123 -0.04 8.17 11.69
C GLU A 123 0.72 7.03 12.37
N SER A 124 0.69 5.84 11.75
CA SER A 124 1.21 4.59 12.30
C SER A 124 2.69 4.59 12.63
N ASN A 125 3.46 5.49 12.01
CA ASN A 125 4.87 5.74 12.30
C ASN A 125 5.12 6.62 13.55
N GLY A 126 4.08 6.96 14.31
CA GLY A 126 4.23 7.75 15.54
C GLY A 126 4.23 9.27 15.33
N TYR A 127 3.68 9.73 14.21
CA TYR A 127 3.55 11.16 13.90
C TYR A 127 2.14 11.64 14.22
N PHE A 128 2.05 12.72 14.98
CA PHE A 128 0.85 13.55 15.06
C PHE A 128 0.98 14.70 14.08
N TRP A 129 0.06 14.79 13.14
CA TRP A 129 -0.08 15.92 12.22
C TRP A 129 -1.22 16.81 12.71
N VAL A 130 -1.01 18.11 12.83
CA VAL A 130 -2.04 19.09 13.21
C VAL A 130 -1.79 20.39 12.48
N ASN A 131 -2.78 20.87 11.71
CA ASN A 131 -2.74 22.14 10.96
C ASN A 131 -1.45 22.31 10.12
N GLY A 132 -1.01 21.26 9.44
CA GLY A 132 0.21 21.30 8.62
C GLY A 132 1.53 21.13 9.37
N SER A 133 1.52 21.17 10.70
CA SER A 133 2.69 20.89 11.54
C SER A 133 2.68 19.44 12.02
N TYR A 134 3.86 18.89 12.33
CA TYR A 134 3.96 17.54 12.88
C TYR A 134 4.74 17.49 14.19
N ASN A 135 4.40 16.51 15.02
CA ASN A 135 5.10 16.13 16.24
C ASN A 135 5.34 14.61 16.22
N SER A 136 6.61 14.20 16.27
CA SER A 136 7.02 12.79 16.22
C SER A 136 7.28 12.21 17.62
N GLY A 137 7.79 10.98 17.68
CA GLY A 137 8.13 10.33 18.97
C GLY A 137 6.91 9.85 19.75
N LYS A 138 5.74 9.78 19.10
CA LYS A 138 4.55 9.13 19.66
C LYS A 138 4.64 7.63 19.42
N PRO A 139 3.94 6.79 20.21
CA PRO A 139 3.93 5.36 19.97
C PRO A 139 3.57 5.03 18.52
N THR A 140 4.25 4.06 17.91
CA THR A 140 3.82 3.51 16.61
C THR A 140 2.62 2.60 16.80
N PHE A 141 1.87 2.27 15.74
CA PHE A 141 0.81 1.27 15.81
C PHE A 141 0.76 0.39 14.56
N TYR A 142 0.27 -0.83 14.70
CA TYR A 142 0.29 -1.84 13.66
C TYR A 142 -0.89 -2.81 13.75
N SER A 143 -0.87 -3.86 12.91
CA SER A 143 -1.92 -4.88 12.87
C SER A 143 -2.13 -5.51 14.24
N GLY A 144 -3.36 -5.48 14.75
CA GLY A 144 -3.74 -5.96 16.08
C GLY A 144 -4.15 -4.83 17.03
N ASP A 145 -3.62 -3.62 16.83
CA ASP A 145 -3.86 -2.49 17.72
C ASP A 145 -5.28 -1.91 17.58
N PHE A 146 -5.74 -1.32 18.68
CA PHE A 146 -6.88 -0.40 18.71
C PHE A 146 -6.36 1.03 18.80
N VAL A 147 -6.81 1.90 17.91
CA VAL A 147 -6.38 3.30 17.86
C VAL A 147 -7.61 4.18 17.84
N GLY A 148 -7.63 5.24 18.65
CA GLY A 148 -8.75 6.15 18.75
C GLY A 148 -8.41 7.59 18.43
N CYS A 149 -9.41 8.32 17.95
CA CYS A 149 -9.34 9.74 17.70
C CYS A 149 -10.63 10.41 18.18
N GLY A 150 -10.48 11.55 18.84
CA GLY A 150 -11.61 12.36 19.26
C GLY A 150 -11.24 13.81 19.48
N ILE A 151 -12.25 14.58 19.83
CA ILE A 151 -12.15 16.01 20.13
C ILE A 151 -13.06 16.35 21.29
N ASN A 152 -12.54 17.15 22.22
CA ASN A 152 -13.37 17.84 23.19
C ASN A 152 -13.95 19.09 22.52
N LEU A 153 -15.27 19.15 22.31
CA LEU A 153 -15.88 20.25 21.56
C LEU A 153 -15.78 21.61 22.26
N ALA A 154 -15.75 21.61 23.59
CA ALA A 154 -15.67 22.84 24.38
C ALA A 154 -14.26 23.45 24.36
N THR A 155 -13.21 22.62 24.42
CA THR A 155 -11.81 23.08 24.45
C THR A 155 -11.11 22.99 23.11
N ARG A 156 -11.74 22.34 22.12
CA ARG A 156 -11.17 21.98 20.81
C ARG A 156 -9.86 21.18 20.88
N ARG A 157 -9.56 20.58 22.03
CA ARG A 157 -8.39 19.70 22.21
C ARG A 157 -8.63 18.34 21.56
N ILE A 158 -7.60 17.84 20.89
CA ILE A 158 -7.58 16.53 20.24
C ILE A 158 -7.23 15.46 21.26
N ILE A 159 -7.84 14.28 21.10
CA ILE A 159 -7.60 13.11 21.91
C ILE A 159 -7.17 12.00 20.96
N PHE A 160 -5.98 11.45 21.17
CA PHE A 160 -5.53 10.21 20.53
C PHE A 160 -5.33 9.14 21.58
N THR A 161 -5.63 7.90 21.21
CA THR A 161 -5.44 6.74 22.09
C THR A 161 -4.82 5.59 21.32
N LYS A 162 -4.10 4.74 22.03
CA LYS A 162 -3.62 3.44 21.55
C LYS A 162 -3.90 2.40 22.63
N ASN A 163 -4.53 1.29 22.26
CA ASN A 163 -4.80 0.14 23.13
C ASN A 163 -5.37 0.55 24.49
N CYS A 164 -6.47 1.33 24.45
CA CYS A 164 -7.18 1.84 25.63
C CYS A 164 -6.41 2.88 26.47
N GLN A 165 -5.24 3.32 26.05
CA GLN A 165 -4.44 4.32 26.77
C GLN A 165 -4.46 5.66 26.03
N PRO A 166 -4.71 6.78 26.73
CA PRO A 166 -4.61 8.10 26.14
C PRO A 166 -3.14 8.46 25.88
N LEU A 167 -2.88 9.09 24.74
CA LEU A 167 -1.58 9.63 24.38
C LEU A 167 -1.47 11.10 24.85
N ASP A 168 -0.24 11.59 25.00
CA ASP A 168 -0.04 13.02 25.30
C ASP A 168 -0.36 13.88 24.08
N THR A 169 -1.56 14.45 24.12
CA THR A 169 -2.13 15.38 23.14
C THR A 169 -2.42 16.75 23.76
N SER A 170 -1.84 17.07 24.91
CA SER A 170 -2.10 18.30 25.68
C SER A 170 -1.94 19.58 24.84
N ALA A 171 -0.92 19.63 23.99
CA ALA A 171 -0.62 20.76 23.11
C ALA A 171 -1.41 20.74 21.77
N LEU A 172 -2.25 19.73 21.52
CA LEU A 172 -2.94 19.57 20.24
C LEU A 172 -4.35 20.16 20.30
N PHE A 173 -4.59 21.19 19.50
CA PHE A 173 -5.92 21.77 19.33
C PHE A 173 -6.19 22.05 17.85
N LEU A 174 -7.45 21.88 17.45
CA LEU A 174 -7.93 22.32 16.16
C LEU A 174 -8.60 23.69 16.33
N SER A 175 -8.24 24.65 15.48
CA SER A 175 -8.86 25.99 15.50
C SER A 175 -9.58 26.34 14.17
N PRO A 176 -10.31 25.42 13.51
CA PRO A 176 -11.17 25.83 12.42
C PRO A 176 -12.26 26.76 12.96
N PRO A 177 -12.85 27.63 12.12
CA PRO A 177 -14.07 28.35 12.46
C PRO A 177 -15.11 27.40 13.09
N PHE A 178 -15.79 27.88 14.13
CA PHE A 178 -16.60 27.02 15.01
C PHE A 178 -17.75 26.30 14.30
N ASP A 179 -18.20 26.87 13.19
CA ASP A 179 -19.26 26.42 12.30
C ASP A 179 -18.78 25.43 11.23
N LEU A 180 -17.46 25.25 11.05
CA LEU A 180 -16.96 24.29 10.06
C LEU A 180 -17.07 22.84 10.57
N PRO A 181 -17.77 21.96 9.84
CA PRO A 181 -17.98 20.57 10.24
C PRO A 181 -16.67 19.77 10.22
N LEU A 182 -16.36 19.05 11.31
CA LEU A 182 -15.21 18.15 11.39
C LEU A 182 -15.63 16.71 11.12
N PHE A 183 -15.02 16.09 10.11
CA PHE A 183 -15.30 14.72 9.71
C PHE A 183 -14.19 13.77 10.17
N PRO A 184 -14.54 12.69 10.88
CA PRO A 184 -13.67 11.53 11.01
C PRO A 184 -13.19 11.04 9.66
N PHE A 185 -11.91 10.72 9.57
CA PHE A 185 -11.34 10.08 8.40
C PHE A 185 -10.30 9.03 8.76
N ILE A 186 -10.06 8.14 7.81
CA ILE A 186 -8.98 7.15 7.85
C ILE A 186 -8.27 7.19 6.51
N SER A 187 -6.94 7.09 6.54
CA SER A 187 -6.09 6.94 5.35
C SER A 187 -5.30 5.64 5.42
N LEU A 188 -5.27 4.89 4.33
CA LEU A 188 -4.46 3.67 4.17
C LEU A 188 -3.53 3.83 2.98
N ASN A 189 -2.30 3.32 3.10
CA ASN A 189 -1.26 3.52 2.09
C ASN A 189 -0.80 2.23 1.40
N ASN A 190 -1.51 1.12 1.61
CA ASN A 190 -1.25 -0.12 0.88
C ASN A 190 -2.54 -0.84 0.45
N SER A 191 -2.52 -1.41 -0.76
CA SER A 191 -3.60 -2.28 -1.23
C SER A 191 -3.71 -3.54 -0.39
N GLY A 192 -4.92 -3.83 0.09
CA GLY A 192 -5.19 -4.97 0.98
C GLY A 192 -5.02 -4.68 2.48
N ASP A 193 -4.70 -3.44 2.85
CA ASP A 193 -4.86 -2.99 4.24
C ASP A 193 -6.34 -3.06 4.63
N LEU A 194 -6.61 -3.41 5.89
CA LEU A 194 -7.94 -3.67 6.41
C LEU A 194 -8.06 -3.14 7.83
N ILE A 195 -9.12 -2.38 8.06
CA ILE A 195 -9.48 -1.83 9.36
C ILE A 195 -10.96 -2.12 9.65
N GLU A 196 -11.34 -2.01 10.91
CA GLU A 196 -12.74 -2.03 11.35
C GLU A 196 -12.98 -0.80 12.21
N THR A 197 -13.99 0.00 11.87
CA THR A 197 -14.31 1.24 12.59
C THR A 197 -15.41 1.03 13.61
N ASN A 198 -15.28 1.68 14.76
CA ASN A 198 -16.29 1.75 15.80
C ASN A 198 -16.61 3.22 16.10
N PHE A 199 -17.79 3.68 15.69
CA PHE A 199 -18.32 5.01 15.98
C PHE A 199 -19.17 5.07 17.26
N GLY A 200 -19.10 4.02 18.07
CA GLY A 200 -19.77 3.91 19.35
C GLY A 200 -21.11 3.17 19.30
N PRO A 201 -21.86 3.20 20.42
CA PRO A 201 -21.58 3.97 21.63
C PRO A 201 -20.56 3.31 22.58
N THR A 202 -20.24 2.03 22.38
CA THR A 202 -19.36 1.28 23.29
C THR A 202 -17.95 1.22 22.73
N PHE A 203 -16.98 1.73 23.49
CA PHE A 203 -15.57 1.81 23.11
C PHE A 203 -14.68 0.98 24.04
N LYS A 204 -13.46 0.70 23.62
CA LYS A 204 -12.44 0.06 24.47
C LYS A 204 -11.81 1.05 25.44
N PHE A 205 -11.55 2.27 24.98
CA PHE A 205 -11.26 3.42 25.83
C PHE A 205 -12.55 4.02 26.38
N ASP A 206 -12.52 4.64 27.56
CA ASP A 206 -13.63 5.47 28.06
C ASP A 206 -13.28 6.96 27.87
N PRO A 207 -13.81 7.63 26.83
CA PRO A 207 -13.47 9.02 26.54
C PRO A 207 -13.82 10.00 27.67
N LYS A 208 -14.78 9.63 28.54
CA LYS A 208 -15.21 10.47 29.65
C LYS A 208 -14.17 10.54 30.78
N LYS A 209 -13.22 9.59 30.81
CA LYS A 209 -12.12 9.59 31.78
C LYS A 209 -11.02 10.60 31.46
N VAL A 210 -11.06 11.25 30.29
CA VAL A 210 -10.15 12.36 29.96
C VAL A 210 -10.54 13.57 30.81
N GLN A 211 -9.94 13.68 32.00
CA GLN A 211 -10.17 14.82 32.89
C GLN A 211 -9.45 16.06 32.36
N VAL A 212 -10.20 17.09 32.02
CA VAL A 212 -9.66 18.45 31.84
C VAL A 212 -9.70 19.14 33.20
N LYS A 213 -8.62 19.06 34.00
CA LYS A 213 -8.53 19.85 35.24
C LYS A 213 -8.46 21.34 34.89
N LYS A 214 -9.38 22.15 35.42
CA LYS A 214 -9.29 23.61 35.36
C LYS A 214 -8.04 24.06 36.12
N GLY A 215 -7.11 24.75 35.46
CA GLY A 215 -6.12 25.60 36.12
C GLY A 215 -4.73 25.01 36.42
N LYS A 216 -4.35 23.87 35.82
CA LYS A 216 -2.95 23.42 35.59
C LYS A 216 -3.03 22.10 34.82
N GLU A 217 -2.55 22.10 33.58
CA GLU A 217 -2.60 20.95 32.68
C GLU A 217 -1.66 19.84 33.15
N VAL A 218 -2.20 18.89 33.90
CA VAL A 218 -1.59 17.57 34.11
C VAL A 218 -2.70 16.55 33.89
N ILE A 219 -2.56 15.76 32.83
CA ILE A 219 -3.36 14.55 32.64
C ILE A 219 -2.83 13.55 33.68
N GLU A 220 -3.50 13.42 34.82
CA GLU A 220 -3.23 12.29 35.70
C GLU A 220 -3.89 11.05 35.09
N LEU A 221 -3.03 10.13 34.64
CA LEU A 221 -3.42 8.77 34.29
C LEU A 221 -3.96 8.12 35.56
N ASN A 222 -5.26 7.85 35.60
CA ASN A 222 -5.78 6.93 36.59
C ASN A 222 -5.18 5.56 36.26
N ASP A 223 -4.24 5.11 37.09
CA ASP A 223 -3.60 3.79 37.05
C ASP A 223 -4.68 2.68 37.02
N ALA A 224 -5.12 2.30 35.82
CA ALA A 224 -5.85 1.08 35.56
C ALA A 224 -4.84 -0.02 35.20
N ARG A 225 -3.91 -0.28 36.12
CA ARG A 225 -3.10 -1.49 36.12
C ARG A 225 -4.03 -2.62 36.54
N ASP A 226 -4.72 -3.25 35.59
CA ASP A 226 -5.23 -4.62 35.69
C ASP A 226 -6.01 -5.02 34.42
N GLN A 227 -5.39 -4.88 33.24
CA GLN A 227 -5.65 -5.79 32.12
C GLN A 227 -4.34 -6.08 31.43
N LYS A 228 -3.71 -7.19 31.83
CA LYS A 228 -2.48 -7.71 31.25
C LYS A 228 -2.81 -8.27 29.86
N PHE A 229 -2.60 -7.46 28.82
CA PHE A 229 -2.61 -7.95 27.45
C PHE A 229 -1.24 -8.54 27.11
N PRO A 230 -1.18 -9.63 26.31
CA PRO A 230 0.09 -10.23 25.94
C PRO A 230 0.93 -9.21 25.16
N GLU A 231 2.15 -8.96 25.64
CA GLU A 231 3.18 -8.21 24.91
C GLU A 231 3.35 -8.85 23.52
N THR A 232 2.93 -8.14 22.49
CA THR A 232 3.37 -8.45 21.14
C THR A 232 4.79 -7.93 21.01
N GLN A 233 5.74 -8.86 20.85
CA GLN A 233 7.15 -8.58 20.64
C GLN A 233 7.31 -7.43 19.64
N ASP A 234 7.83 -6.30 20.12
CA ASP A 234 8.30 -5.20 19.29
C ASP A 234 9.31 -5.75 18.30
N ARG A 235 8.89 -5.85 17.04
CA ARG A 235 9.83 -5.92 15.93
C ARG A 235 9.92 -4.51 15.39
N ASP A 236 10.85 -3.76 15.98
CA ASP A 236 11.45 -2.59 15.35
C ASP A 236 11.99 -3.00 13.99
N ARG A 237 11.15 -2.90 12.96
CA ARG A 237 11.60 -2.85 11.58
C ARG A 237 11.74 -1.39 11.26
N ASP A 238 12.99 -0.94 11.37
CA ASP A 238 13.49 0.29 10.76
C ASP A 238 12.98 0.36 9.31
N LEU A 239 12.06 1.30 9.05
CA LEU A 239 11.53 1.61 7.73
C LEU A 239 12.28 2.80 7.11
N THR A 240 13.57 2.96 7.40
CA THR A 240 14.41 3.85 6.58
C THR A 240 14.56 3.27 5.16
N PRO A 241 14.28 4.06 4.10
CA PRO A 241 14.59 3.64 2.75
C PRO A 241 16.12 3.60 2.59
N ARG A 242 16.70 2.43 2.35
CA ARG A 242 18.09 2.33 1.87
C ARG A 242 18.15 2.93 0.47
N LEU A 243 18.79 4.08 0.34
CA LEU A 243 19.35 4.54 -0.92
C LEU A 243 20.55 3.63 -1.23
N GLU A 244 20.37 2.68 -2.15
CA GLU A 244 21.49 1.97 -2.76
C GLU A 244 22.20 2.96 -3.70
N THR A 245 23.38 3.42 -3.29
CA THR A 245 24.33 4.07 -4.19
C THR A 245 25.11 2.98 -4.90
N ASP A 246 24.70 2.65 -6.12
CA ASP A 246 25.57 2.01 -7.08
C ASP A 246 26.59 3.04 -7.58
N SER A 247 27.86 2.83 -7.27
CA SER A 247 28.95 3.33 -8.10
C SER A 247 30.12 2.37 -8.04
N GLU A 248 30.16 1.50 -9.04
CA GLU A 248 31.37 0.88 -9.55
C GLU A 248 32.35 1.95 -10.04
N THR A 249 33.58 1.90 -9.54
CA THR A 249 34.85 1.97 -10.30
C THR A 249 35.94 1.32 -9.48
#